data_AF-A0A9P8IGU6-F1
#
_entry.id   AF-A0A9P8IGU6-F1
#
_cell.length_a   1.000
_cell.length_b   1.000
_cell.length_c   1.000
_cell.angle_alpha   90.00
_cell.angle_beta   90.00
_cell.angle_gamma   90.00
#
_symmetry.space_group_name_H-M   'P 1'
#
loop_
_entity.id
_entity.type
_entity.pdbx_description
1 polymer ?
#
loop_
_entity_poly.entity_id
_entity_poly.type
_entity_poly.pdbx_seq_one_letter_code
_entity_poly.pdbx_strand_id
1 'polypeptide(L)'
;MTPTVLGTAASTRTQRVLLTLEELGIDYDLKVVDLSKGQHHVREGTDSGEAKSLRHHRTRNMSETIILFQDDGIEIFESRAIARYLAVKHKSHLAPPSDDPGALAVFEQAASVEYAYFEPAVSTLGFELIFKK
;
A
#
# COMPACT_ATOMS: atom_id res chain seq x y z
N MET A 1 9.98 10.30 12.33
CA MET A 1 9.45 9.38 13.38
C MET A 1 9.40 7.97 12.80
N THR A 2 9.23 6.90 13.59
CA THR A 2 8.99 5.56 13.03
C THR A 2 7.65 5.58 12.26
N PRO A 3 7.61 5.26 10.96
CA PRO A 3 6.37 5.27 10.20
C PRO A 3 5.39 4.19 10.67
N THR A 4 4.10 4.46 10.54
CA THR A 4 3.03 3.51 10.89
C THR A 4 2.41 2.94 9.63
N VAL A 5 2.27 1.61 9.58
CA VAL A 5 1.56 0.87 8.54
C VAL A 5 0.26 0.34 9.13
N LEU A 6 -0.88 0.84 8.68
CA LEU A 6 -2.20 0.29 9.01
C LEU A 6 -2.59 -0.70 7.91
N GLY A 7 -2.68 -1.99 8.23
CA GLY A 7 -3.03 -3.02 7.26
C GLY A 7 -2.98 -4.44 7.83
N THR A 8 -2.90 -5.46 6.98
CA THR A 8 -2.73 -6.85 7.44
C THR A 8 -1.69 -7.57 6.61
N ALA A 9 -0.84 -8.38 7.25
CA ALA A 9 0.19 -9.17 6.58
C ALA A 9 -0.36 -10.16 5.54
N ALA A 10 -1.65 -10.52 5.61
CA ALA A 10 -2.32 -11.35 4.62
C ALA A 10 -2.67 -10.60 3.32
N SER A 11 -2.68 -9.27 3.33
CA SER A 11 -2.98 -8.44 2.17
C SER A 11 -1.73 -8.28 1.32
N THR A 12 -1.80 -8.69 0.05
CA THR A 12 -0.72 -8.51 -0.93
C THR A 12 -0.30 -7.05 -1.08
N ARG A 13 -1.24 -6.12 -0.92
CA ARG A 13 -0.97 -4.67 -0.95
C ARG A 13 -0.19 -4.21 0.28
N THR A 14 -0.48 -4.76 1.45
CA THR A 14 0.30 -4.50 2.66
C THR A 14 1.71 -5.08 2.55
N GLN A 15 1.82 -6.33 2.08
CA GLN A 15 3.09 -7.00 1.84
C GLN A 15 4.02 -6.19 0.93
N ARG A 16 3.51 -5.54 -0.14
CA ARG A 16 4.31 -4.67 -1.00
C ARG A 16 4.98 -3.52 -0.23
N VAL A 17 4.27 -2.89 0.70
CA VAL A 17 4.81 -1.80 1.53
C VAL A 17 5.81 -2.33 2.55
N LEU A 18 5.48 -3.44 3.23
CA LEU A 18 6.39 -4.06 4.18
C LEU A 18 7.70 -4.47 3.50
N LEU A 19 7.62 -5.15 2.35
CA LEU A 19 8.80 -5.52 1.57
C LEU A 19 9.66 -4.32 1.20
N THR A 20 9.03 -3.20 0.82
CA THR A 20 9.77 -1.97 0.52
C THR A 20 10.47 -1.43 1.78
N LEU A 21 9.81 -1.42 2.94
CA LEU A 21 10.41 -0.95 4.20
C LEU A 21 11.59 -1.83 4.64
N GLU A 22 11.42 -3.16 4.54
CA GLU A 22 12.47 -4.14 4.86
C GLU A 22 13.69 -3.99 3.94
N GLU A 23 13.48 -3.86 2.62
CA GLU A 23 14.57 -3.66 1.65
C GLU A 23 15.34 -2.35 1.90
N LEU A 24 14.65 -1.33 2.44
CA LEU A 24 15.26 -0.05 2.81
C LEU A 24 15.86 -0.05 4.23
N GLY A 25 15.68 -1.11 5.00
CA GLY A 25 16.11 -1.18 6.41
C GLY A 25 15.42 -0.15 7.30
N ILE A 26 14.16 0.18 7.03
CA ILE A 26 13.37 1.17 7.77
C ILE A 26 12.51 0.43 8.80
N ASP A 27 12.72 0.68 10.08
CA ASP A 27 11.83 0.22 11.14
C ASP A 27 10.42 0.81 10.97
N TYR A 28 9.38 0.02 11.22
CA TYR A 28 7.98 0.46 11.12
C TYR A 28 7.11 -0.15 12.21
N ASP A 29 6.00 0.53 12.54
CA ASP A 29 4.95 0.01 13.40
C ASP A 29 3.79 -0.53 12.56
N LEU A 30 3.63 -1.86 12.49
CA LEU A 30 2.52 -2.50 11.79
C LEU A 30 1.31 -2.64 12.72
N LYS A 31 0.32 -1.78 12.51
CA LYS A 31 -0.97 -1.85 13.19
C LYS A 31 -1.94 -2.73 12.40
N VAL A 32 -2.21 -3.92 12.94
CA VAL A 32 -3.02 -4.93 12.27
C VAL A 32 -4.49 -4.53 12.22
N VAL A 33 -5.03 -4.40 11.01
CA VAL A 33 -6.46 -4.23 10.73
C VAL A 33 -7.11 -5.59 10.55
N ASP A 34 -8.07 -5.93 11.41
CA ASP A 34 -8.79 -7.21 11.36
C ASP A 34 -9.85 -7.20 10.26
N LEU A 35 -9.52 -7.79 9.12
CA LEU A 35 -10.43 -7.88 7.98
C LEU A 35 -11.65 -8.76 8.26
N SER A 36 -11.51 -9.79 9.11
CA SER A 36 -12.59 -10.72 9.42
C SER A 36 -13.73 -10.06 10.20
N LYS A 37 -13.40 -9.02 10.96
CA LYS A 37 -14.36 -8.18 11.71
C LYS A 37 -14.90 -7.01 10.89
N GLY A 38 -14.56 -6.94 9.61
CA GLY A 38 -14.94 -5.81 8.77
C GLY A 38 -14.34 -4.49 9.24
N GLN A 39 -13.18 -4.47 9.89
CA GLN A 39 -12.58 -3.21 10.37
C GLN A 39 -12.09 -2.30 9.24
N HIS A 40 -11.90 -2.87 8.04
CA HIS A 40 -11.73 -2.12 6.79
C HIS A 40 -13.06 -1.50 6.28
N HIS A 41 -14.20 -1.92 6.84
CA HIS A 41 -15.51 -1.32 6.66
C HIS A 41 -15.85 -0.48 7.90
N VAL A 42 -15.29 0.72 7.99
CA VAL A 42 -15.70 1.64 9.04
C VAL A 42 -17.15 2.06 8.77
N ARG A 43 -18.11 1.47 9.50
CA ARG A 43 -19.52 1.89 9.52
C ARG A 43 -19.62 3.26 10.20
N GLU A 44 -20.45 4.16 9.71
CA GLU A 44 -20.79 5.40 10.42
C GLU A 44 -21.20 5.10 11.87
N GLY A 45 -20.53 5.74 12.84
CA GLY A 45 -20.95 5.73 14.26
C GLY A 45 -20.31 4.71 15.22
N THR A 46 -19.29 3.95 14.85
CA THR A 46 -18.59 3.02 15.80
C THR A 46 -17.13 3.43 15.99
N ASP A 47 -16.91 4.34 16.94
CA ASP A 47 -15.65 5.07 17.09
C ASP A 47 -14.60 4.31 17.93
N SER A 48 -13.48 3.96 17.29
CA SER A 48 -12.15 3.95 17.91
C SER A 48 -11.22 4.81 17.04
N GLY A 49 -10.30 5.54 17.65
CA GLY A 49 -9.52 6.61 17.01
C GLY A 49 -8.74 6.19 15.75
N GLU A 50 -8.31 4.93 15.68
CA GLU A 50 -7.55 4.38 14.54
C GLU A 50 -8.44 4.14 13.31
N ALA A 51 -9.73 3.83 13.50
CA ALA A 51 -10.71 3.69 12.43
C ALA A 51 -11.11 5.04 11.78
N LYS A 52 -10.83 6.18 12.43
CA LYS A 52 -11.12 7.52 11.88
C LYS A 52 -10.14 7.95 10.79
N SER A 53 -8.87 7.56 10.87
CA SER A 53 -7.87 7.88 9.85
C SER A 53 -8.21 7.19 8.51
N LEU A 54 -8.76 5.96 8.57
CA LEU A 54 -9.29 5.25 7.40
C LEU A 54 -10.55 5.90 6.78
N ARG A 55 -11.24 6.86 7.45
CA ARG A 55 -12.45 7.51 6.92
C ARG A 55 -12.17 8.58 5.87
N HIS A 56 -11.09 9.36 6.01
CA HIS A 56 -10.89 10.56 5.19
C HIS A 56 -10.61 10.25 3.70
N HIS A 57 -10.23 9.01 3.39
CA HIS A 57 -9.93 8.58 2.02
C HIS A 57 -11.10 7.90 1.29
N ARG A 58 -12.28 7.79 1.93
CA ARG A 58 -13.45 7.06 1.40
C ARG A 58 -14.49 7.93 0.69
N THR A 59 -14.22 9.22 0.43
CA THR A 59 -15.14 10.15 -0.27
C THR A 59 -15.46 9.79 -1.72
N ARG A 60 -14.86 8.73 -2.27
CA ARG A 60 -15.21 8.21 -3.59
C ARG A 60 -15.15 6.69 -3.60
N ASN A 61 -16.23 6.00 -3.23
CA ASN A 61 -16.51 4.63 -3.69
C ASN A 61 -15.36 3.58 -3.56
N MET A 62 -14.35 3.85 -2.73
CA MET A 62 -13.15 3.02 -2.51
C MET A 62 -13.38 2.14 -1.30
N SER A 63 -14.25 1.13 -1.45
CA SER A 63 -14.55 0.15 -0.41
C SER A 63 -13.43 -0.86 -0.17
N GLU A 64 -12.31 -0.75 -0.88
CA GLU A 64 -11.34 -1.85 -1.03
C GLU A 64 -9.94 -1.56 -0.49
N THR A 65 -9.60 -0.35 -0.06
CA THR A 65 -8.19 -0.03 0.30
C THR A 65 -7.84 -0.54 1.70
N ILE A 66 -7.05 -1.62 1.76
CA ILE A 66 -6.64 -2.31 3.01
C ILE A 66 -5.40 -1.66 3.67
N ILE A 67 -4.73 -0.71 3.02
CA ILE A 67 -3.50 -0.10 3.53
C ILE A 67 -3.54 1.41 3.61
N LEU A 68 -3.10 1.94 4.76
CA LEU A 68 -2.76 3.33 4.99
C LEU A 68 -1.36 3.41 5.61
N PHE A 69 -0.56 4.36 5.14
CA PHE A 69 0.79 4.62 5.62
C PHE A 69 0.87 6.03 6.18
N GLN A 70 1.45 6.17 7.37
CA GLN A 70 1.61 7.46 8.05
C GLN A 70 3.08 7.70 8.33
N ASP A 71 3.60 8.82 7.86
CA ASP A 71 5.00 9.17 7.99
C ASP A 71 5.16 10.69 8.01
N ASP A 72 5.90 11.22 8.99
CA ASP A 72 6.20 12.66 9.15
C ASP A 72 5.02 13.63 8.87
N GLY A 73 3.83 13.29 9.38
CA GLY A 73 2.62 14.14 9.29
C GLY A 73 1.87 14.05 7.97
N ILE A 74 2.28 13.18 7.05
CA ILE A 74 1.51 12.85 5.85
C ILE A 74 0.86 11.47 5.96
N GLU A 75 -0.30 11.32 5.33
CA GLU A 75 -1.02 10.06 5.20
C GLU A 75 -1.09 9.68 3.71
N ILE A 76 -0.63 8.48 3.37
CA ILE A 76 -0.58 7.97 2.00
C ILE A 76 -1.32 6.63 1.93
N PHE A 77 -2.20 6.49 0.93
CA PHE A 77 -2.83 5.23 0.55
C PHE A 77 -2.33 4.80 -0.85
N GLU A 78 -2.74 3.62 -1.32
CA GLU A 78 -2.17 2.93 -2.49
C GLU A 78 -0.74 2.43 -2.30
N SER A 79 -0.59 1.11 -2.15
CA SER A 79 0.70 0.45 -1.89
C SER A 79 1.83 0.83 -2.87
N ARG A 80 1.52 1.09 -4.15
CA ARG A 80 2.50 1.49 -5.17
C ARG A 80 2.94 2.95 -5.01
N ALA A 81 2.04 3.82 -4.55
CA ALA A 81 2.36 5.21 -4.26
C ALA A 81 3.21 5.30 -2.99
N ILE A 82 2.86 4.53 -1.94
CA ILE A 82 3.65 4.40 -0.71
C ILE A 82 5.07 3.91 -1.03
N ALA A 83 5.22 2.85 -1.84
CA ALA A 83 6.54 2.33 -2.21
C ALA A 83 7.39 3.36 -2.96
N ARG A 84 6.81 4.10 -3.93
CA ARG A 84 7.49 5.18 -4.65
C ARG A 84 7.88 6.33 -3.71
N TYR A 85 7.00 6.72 -2.79
CA TYR A 85 7.30 7.74 -1.78
C TYR A 85 8.51 7.35 -0.93
N LEU A 86 8.51 6.13 -0.38
CA LEU A 86 9.62 5.61 0.41
C LEU A 86 10.93 5.60 -0.37
N ALA A 87 10.89 5.09 -1.61
CA ALA A 87 12.08 5.02 -2.46
C ALA A 87 12.68 6.42 -2.74
N VAL A 88 11.84 7.41 -3.06
CA VAL A 88 12.27 8.79 -3.32
C VAL A 88 12.73 9.49 -2.05
N LYS A 89 11.96 9.40 -0.95
CA LYS A 89 12.28 10.04 0.35
C LYS A 89 13.66 9.62 0.84
N HIS A 90 13.98 8.34 0.72
CA HIS A 90 15.23 7.76 1.22
C HIS A 90 16.35 7.74 0.17
N LYS A 91 16.15 8.36 -1.01
CA LYS A 91 17.12 8.36 -2.13
C LYS A 91 17.64 6.95 -2.42
N SER A 92 16.74 5.98 -2.43
CA SER A 92 17.07 4.57 -2.55
C SER A 92 17.38 4.17 -3.99
N HIS A 93 18.10 3.06 -4.14
CA HIS A 93 18.27 2.34 -5.41
C HIS A 93 16.93 1.84 -6.00
N LEU A 94 15.85 1.81 -5.20
CA LEU A 94 14.49 1.49 -5.66
C LEU A 94 13.78 2.69 -6.33
N ALA A 95 14.35 3.89 -6.26
CA ALA A 95 13.70 5.09 -6.79
C ALA A 95 13.62 5.04 -8.33
N PRO A 96 12.52 5.54 -8.93
CA PRO A 96 12.47 5.74 -10.36
C PRO A 96 13.66 6.60 -10.81
N PRO A 97 14.36 6.25 -11.91
CA PRO A 97 15.43 7.08 -12.43
C PRO A 97 14.93 8.50 -12.72
N SER A 98 15.55 9.53 -12.14
CA SER A 98 15.15 10.94 -12.34
C SER A 98 15.98 11.67 -13.38
N ASP A 99 17.21 11.24 -13.62
CA ASP A 99 18.22 12.00 -14.36
C ASP A 99 18.36 11.55 -15.83
N ASP A 100 17.74 10.42 -16.19
CA ASP A 100 17.73 9.86 -17.54
C ASP A 100 16.28 9.57 -17.98
N PRO A 101 15.73 10.36 -18.93
CA PRO A 101 14.40 10.15 -19.47
C PRO A 101 14.18 8.76 -20.11
N GLY A 102 15.22 8.17 -20.70
CA GLY A 102 15.16 6.84 -21.30
C GLY A 102 15.03 5.74 -20.24
N ALA A 103 15.85 5.83 -19.18
CA ALA A 103 15.75 4.91 -18.05
C ALA A 103 14.40 5.04 -17.31
N LEU A 104 13.90 6.27 -17.14
CA LEU A 104 12.57 6.51 -16.57
C LEU A 104 11.46 5.90 -17.43
N ALA A 105 11.55 6.02 -18.76
CA ALA A 105 10.57 5.43 -19.66
C ALA A 105 10.50 3.90 -19.54
N VAL A 106 11.65 3.22 -19.43
CA VAL A 106 11.71 1.76 -19.21
C VAL A 106 11.13 1.36 -17.86
N PHE A 107 11.45 2.12 -16.80
CA PHE A 107 10.88 1.90 -15.47
C PHE A 107 9.35 2.02 -15.49
N GLU A 108 8.83 3.11 -16.04
CA GLU A 108 7.38 3.34 -16.10
C GLU A 108 6.66 2.37 -17.03
N GLN A 109 7.31 1.92 -18.11
CA GLN A 109 6.79 0.83 -18.94
C GLN A 109 6.58 -0.45 -18.12
N ALA A 110 7.59 -0.87 -17.35
CA ALA A 110 7.49 -2.06 -16.51
C ALA A 110 6.43 -1.91 -15.41
N ALA A 111 6.37 -0.75 -14.75
CA ALA A 111 5.37 -0.46 -13.73
C ALA A 111 3.94 -0.42 -14.30
N SER A 112 3.78 0.13 -15.50
CA SER A 112 2.49 0.15 -16.22
C SER A 112 2.06 -1.27 -16.61
N VAL A 113 2.99 -2.11 -17.08
CA VAL A 113 2.69 -3.51 -17.40
C VAL A 113 2.28 -4.30 -16.16
N GLU A 114 2.99 -4.11 -15.04
CA GLU A 114 2.64 -4.75 -13.77
C GLU A 114 1.23 -4.35 -13.31
N TYR A 115 0.90 -3.07 -13.39
CA TYR A 115 -0.38 -2.53 -12.95
C TYR A 115 -1.54 -2.94 -13.87
N ALA A 116 -1.37 -2.81 -15.18
CA ALA A 116 -2.46 -2.91 -16.15
C ALA A 116 -2.73 -4.35 -16.63
N TYR A 117 -1.70 -5.19 -16.68
CA TYR A 117 -1.82 -6.53 -17.28
C TYR A 117 -1.51 -7.66 -16.31
N PHE A 118 -0.44 -7.52 -15.52
CA PHE A 118 -0.05 -8.57 -14.59
C PHE A 118 -0.98 -8.65 -13.38
N GLU A 119 -1.14 -7.55 -12.63
CA GLU A 119 -1.89 -7.57 -11.37
C GLU A 119 -3.34 -8.04 -11.53
N PRO A 120 -4.13 -7.57 -12.52
CA PRO A 120 -5.52 -8.04 -12.67
C PRO A 120 -5.62 -9.54 -12.91
N ALA A 121 -4.71 -10.09 -13.73
CA ALA A 121 -4.68 -11.52 -14.04
C ALA A 121 -4.29 -12.36 -12.81
N VAL A 122 -3.24 -11.95 -12.09
CA VAL A 122 -2.72 -12.72 -10.95
C VAL A 122 -3.59 -12.53 -9.71
N SER A 123 -4.18 -11.35 -9.51
CA SER A 123 -5.09 -11.06 -8.39
C SER A 123 -6.35 -11.95 -8.45
N THR A 124 -6.91 -12.15 -9.65
CA THR A 124 -8.04 -13.06 -9.87
C THR A 124 -7.67 -14.51 -9.53
N LEU A 125 -6.52 -14.99 -10.02
CA LEU A 125 -6.04 -16.35 -9.71
C LEU A 125 -5.71 -16.51 -8.21
N GLY A 126 -5.06 -15.53 -7.61
CA GLY A 126 -4.73 -15.53 -6.19
C GLY A 126 -5.99 -15.57 -5.32
N PHE A 127 -7.04 -14.83 -5.70
CA PHE A 127 -8.33 -14.91 -5.04
C PHE A 127 -8.89 -16.33 -5.05
N GLU A 128 -9.00 -16.96 -6.22
CA GLU A 128 -9.56 -18.30 -6.37
C GLU A 128 -8.73 -19.39 -5.67
N LEU A 129 -7.39 -19.28 -5.67
CA LEU A 129 -6.51 -20.35 -5.18
C LEU A 129 -6.11 -20.20 -3.70
N ILE A 130 -6.05 -18.97 -3.18
CA ILE A 130 -5.51 -18.69 -1.84
C ILE A 130 -6.63 -18.25 -0.88
N PHE A 131 -7.54 -17.39 -1.34
CA PHE A 131 -8.51 -16.74 -0.46
C PHE A 131 -9.89 -17.40 -0.48
N LYS A 132 -10.33 -17.90 -1.63
CA LYS A 132 -11.59 -18.62 -1.80
C LYS A 132 -11.42 -20.07 -1.35
N LYS A 133 -12.18 -20.46 -0.33
CA LYS A 133 -12.31 -21.84 0.14
C LYS A 133 -13.68 -22.38 -0.21
#